data_AF-A0A182S9F3-F1
#
_entry.id   AF-A0A182S9F3-F1
#
_cell.length_a   1.000
_cell.length_b   1.000
_cell.length_c   1.000
_cell.angle_alpha   90.00
_cell.angle_beta   90.00
_cell.angle_gamma   90.00
#
_symmetry.space_group_name_H-M   'P 1'
#
loop_
_entity.id
_entity.type
_entity.pdbx_description
1 polymer ?
#
loop_
_entity_poly.entity_id
_entity_poly.type
_entity_poly.pdbx_seq_one_letter_code
_entity_poly.pdbx_strand_id
1 'polypeptide(L)'
;MELPVSYTTVVARAQLAQKIYEMGREELRRCEVLIHEQHLQQQGWAAVVANMEDMIKVFQERSEYFNRNYEEQLRLHEEQMVILQNFDKSLQQLADIPILSSLMENAESRPYGVFDEVFNPSVTTNSGASRTASNNEQSEPGGSGAIESTNVAPPAAVAAEVKTGDDPATQSAHSSSEIPGAENIAADIKVVKGLEERLRGLDELLANAKKLLQDQNELAQGILKNQDRANKIGDVSVLPDLCAMHQNTLGLMKKNHIELLEYRRRCTVAKDELGFNLTKRIKYIMNVETRVQDLDSTLQLYHTSLQRLQKHLSIIEQIHMVPCIYVSAVTEVVRRRMFSSAFLRWASDLACRLMAIHNEEVARRQEFSSVFEGHFLSTLFPGMNDMPPSYAIQAPSVFDSSLPALDKQDLEELSRHLPELTEKIPLPNIASVIDFFQTRSVEQQQLQQQNEGSGADKDDASVRSKGNATASSSNENVESASNVPDQQTGVKESDKIGTESETDTEDYEKVQNQSPADGGSSRQEEIPKMPVPVTCTVATCTEPVET
;
A
#
# COMPACT_ATOMS: atom_id res chain seq x y z
N MET A 1 -65.01 30.73 -45.25
CA MET A 1 -65.42 29.34 -45.62
C MET A 1 -66.49 29.31 -46.70
N GLU A 2 -66.97 30.46 -47.19
CA GLU A 2 -67.95 30.54 -48.28
C GLU A 2 -67.23 30.54 -49.62
N LEU A 3 -67.00 29.33 -50.13
CA LEU A 3 -66.58 29.10 -51.51
C LEU A 3 -67.81 28.65 -52.31
N PRO A 4 -67.89 28.98 -53.61
CA PRO A 4 -69.03 28.59 -54.43
C PRO A 4 -69.13 27.07 -54.55
N VAL A 5 -70.36 26.53 -54.51
CA VAL A 5 -70.58 25.10 -54.68
C VAL A 5 -70.05 24.66 -56.05
N SER A 6 -68.96 23.91 -56.05
CA SER A 6 -68.24 23.50 -57.24
C SER A 6 -67.34 22.33 -56.92
N TYR A 7 -67.04 21.49 -57.92
CA TYR A 7 -66.09 20.39 -57.74
C TYR A 7 -64.69 20.89 -57.33
N THR A 8 -64.26 22.04 -57.87
CA THR A 8 -63.01 22.70 -57.47
C THR A 8 -62.98 23.05 -55.99
N THR A 9 -64.11 23.45 -55.40
CA THR A 9 -64.24 23.71 -53.96
C THR A 9 -64.14 22.44 -53.13
N VAL A 10 -64.69 21.32 -53.61
CA VAL A 10 -64.54 20.00 -52.96
C VAL A 10 -63.06 19.58 -52.92
N VAL A 11 -62.35 19.73 -54.05
CA VAL A 11 -60.91 19.45 -54.16
C VAL A 11 -60.08 20.35 -53.24
N ALA A 12 -60.33 21.66 -53.24
CA ALA A 12 -59.62 22.61 -52.39
C ALA A 12 -59.78 22.30 -50.89
N ARG A 13 -60.99 21.88 -50.47
CA ARG A 13 -61.29 21.50 -49.09
C ARG A 13 -60.61 20.19 -48.68
N ALA A 14 -60.46 19.24 -49.60
CA ALA A 14 -59.71 18.02 -49.36
C ALA A 14 -58.20 18.27 -49.23
N GLN A 15 -57.63 19.12 -50.09
CA GLN A 15 -56.23 19.57 -49.96
C GLN A 15 -55.99 20.29 -48.63
N LEU A 16 -56.93 21.16 -48.22
CA LEU A 16 -56.85 21.83 -46.92
C LEU A 16 -56.91 20.83 -45.75
N ALA A 17 -57.78 19.82 -45.82
CA ALA A 17 -57.88 18.78 -44.79
C ALA A 17 -56.55 18.02 -44.64
N GLN A 18 -55.94 17.61 -45.76
CA GLN A 18 -54.62 16.95 -45.74
C GLN A 18 -53.55 17.86 -45.13
N LYS A 19 -53.53 19.14 -45.51
CA LYS A 19 -52.59 20.11 -44.94
C LYS A 19 -52.78 20.32 -43.43
N ILE A 20 -54.03 20.37 -42.94
CA ILE A 20 -54.31 20.48 -41.50
C ILE A 20 -53.78 19.26 -40.75
N TYR A 21 -53.98 18.06 -41.30
CA TYR A 21 -53.46 16.83 -40.72
C TYR A 21 -51.91 16.79 -40.71
N GLU A 22 -51.26 17.19 -41.80
CA GLU A 22 -49.79 17.29 -41.87
C GLU A 22 -49.24 18.28 -40.82
N MET A 23 -49.85 19.45 -40.68
CA MET A 23 -49.50 20.42 -39.63
C MET A 23 -49.72 19.81 -38.23
N GLY A 24 -50.82 19.10 -38.02
CA GLY A 24 -51.09 18.40 -36.75
C GLY A 24 -50.01 17.35 -36.42
N ARG A 25 -49.49 16.64 -37.43
CA ARG A 25 -48.41 15.67 -37.26
C ARG A 25 -47.11 16.33 -36.78
N GLU A 26 -46.76 17.47 -37.35
CA GLU A 26 -45.58 18.23 -36.93
C GLU A 26 -45.76 18.80 -35.51
N GLU A 27 -46.94 19.29 -35.15
CA GLU A 27 -47.21 19.75 -33.79
C GLU A 27 -47.12 18.60 -32.77
N LEU A 28 -47.62 17.40 -33.10
CA LEU A 28 -47.44 16.21 -32.26
C LEU A 28 -45.95 15.86 -32.09
N ARG A 29 -45.18 15.84 -33.19
CA ARG A 29 -43.74 15.56 -33.16
C ARG A 29 -43.00 16.52 -32.23
N ARG A 30 -43.37 17.80 -32.23
CA ARG A 30 -42.81 18.81 -31.32
C ARG A 30 -43.15 18.52 -29.86
N CYS A 31 -44.38 18.09 -29.55
CA CYS A 31 -44.74 17.65 -28.20
C CYS A 31 -43.89 16.45 -27.76
N GLU A 32 -43.71 15.44 -28.62
CA GLU A 32 -42.89 14.26 -28.33
C GLU A 32 -41.44 14.65 -27.96
N VAL A 33 -40.84 15.52 -28.77
CA VAL A 33 -39.47 16.02 -28.50
C VAL A 33 -39.41 16.78 -27.18
N LEU A 34 -40.35 17.69 -26.92
CA LEU A 34 -40.36 18.51 -25.69
C LEU A 34 -40.51 17.67 -24.41
N ILE A 35 -41.30 16.59 -24.47
CA ILE A 35 -41.49 15.68 -23.32
C ILE A 35 -40.26 14.82 -23.14
N HIS A 36 -39.72 14.28 -24.24
CA HIS A 36 -38.47 13.51 -24.21
C HIS A 36 -37.30 14.31 -23.62
N GLU A 37 -37.13 15.56 -24.04
CA GLU A 37 -36.10 16.47 -23.49
C GLU A 37 -36.27 16.69 -21.98
N GLN A 38 -37.50 16.78 -21.46
CA GLN A 38 -37.74 16.92 -20.02
C GLN A 38 -37.38 15.66 -19.24
N HIS A 39 -37.62 14.46 -19.80
CA HIS A 39 -37.12 13.21 -19.21
C HIS A 39 -35.59 13.17 -19.18
N LEU A 40 -34.92 13.61 -20.25
CA LEU A 40 -33.46 13.72 -20.27
C LEU A 40 -32.96 14.72 -19.23
N GLN A 41 -33.65 15.86 -19.04
CA GLN A 41 -33.33 16.82 -17.98
C GLN A 41 -33.48 16.22 -16.58
N GLN A 42 -34.51 15.41 -16.33
CA GLN A 42 -34.67 14.69 -15.06
C GLN A 42 -33.53 13.70 -14.83
N GLN A 43 -33.18 12.89 -15.85
CA GLN A 43 -32.10 11.92 -15.74
C GLN A 43 -30.75 12.61 -15.50
N GLY A 44 -30.47 13.69 -16.24
CA GLY A 44 -29.27 14.50 -16.04
C GLY A 44 -29.22 15.10 -14.64
N TRP A 45 -30.34 15.60 -14.12
CA TRP A 45 -30.43 16.08 -12.74
C TRP A 45 -30.11 14.99 -11.71
N ALA A 46 -30.67 13.78 -11.87
CA ALA A 46 -30.39 12.65 -10.98
C ALA A 46 -28.90 12.28 -10.99
N ALA A 47 -28.25 12.31 -12.14
CA ALA A 47 -26.81 12.06 -12.26
C ALA A 47 -25.96 13.13 -11.56
N VAL A 48 -26.32 14.42 -11.69
CA VAL A 48 -25.65 15.52 -10.99
C VAL A 48 -25.78 15.37 -9.47
N VAL A 49 -26.96 15.01 -8.97
CA VAL A 49 -27.17 14.77 -7.53
C VAL A 49 -26.33 13.61 -7.03
N ALA A 50 -26.31 12.48 -7.75
CA ALA A 50 -25.51 11.31 -7.37
C ALA A 50 -24.00 11.65 -7.29
N ASN A 51 -23.47 12.38 -8.27
CA ASN A 51 -22.07 12.82 -8.27
C ASN A 51 -21.76 13.71 -7.05
N MET A 52 -22.62 14.69 -6.77
CA MET A 52 -22.45 15.55 -5.59
C MET A 52 -22.45 14.72 -4.29
N GLU A 53 -23.34 13.72 -4.17
CA GLU A 53 -23.39 12.83 -3.00
C GLU A 53 -22.12 11.99 -2.86
N ASP A 54 -21.62 11.43 -3.96
CA ASP A 54 -20.36 10.67 -3.98
C ASP A 54 -19.17 11.56 -3.59
N MET A 55 -19.09 12.79 -4.14
CA MET A 55 -18.04 13.75 -3.80
C MET A 55 -18.05 14.11 -2.31
N ILE A 56 -19.23 14.41 -1.76
CA ILE A 56 -19.39 14.74 -0.34
C ILE A 56 -18.99 13.55 0.53
N LYS A 57 -19.41 12.33 0.16
CA LYS A 57 -19.09 11.12 0.90
C LYS A 57 -17.58 10.86 0.93
N VAL A 58 -16.89 10.94 -0.22
CA VAL A 58 -15.43 10.77 -0.28
C VAL A 58 -14.71 11.84 0.53
N PHE A 59 -15.20 13.08 0.52
CA PHE A 59 -14.66 14.14 1.39
C PHE A 59 -14.86 13.82 2.89
N GLN A 60 -16.04 13.36 3.29
CA GLN A 60 -16.34 12.97 4.67
C GLN A 60 -15.42 11.85 5.15
N GLU A 61 -15.26 10.77 4.37
CA GLU A 61 -14.39 9.65 4.72
C GLU A 61 -12.93 10.09 4.93
N ARG A 62 -12.43 11.01 4.08
CA ARG A 62 -11.08 11.58 4.24
C ARG A 62 -10.97 12.51 5.44
N SER A 63 -11.98 13.32 5.70
CA SER A 63 -12.05 14.20 6.87
C SER A 63 -12.04 13.40 8.17
N GLU A 64 -12.84 12.34 8.25
CA GLU A 64 -12.86 11.42 9.40
C GLU A 64 -11.50 10.74 9.60
N TYR A 65 -10.88 10.28 8.52
CA TYR A 65 -9.53 9.71 8.58
C TYR A 65 -8.50 10.72 9.11
N PHE A 66 -8.51 11.94 8.58
CA PHE A 66 -7.63 13.01 9.06
C PHE A 66 -7.88 13.32 10.54
N ASN A 67 -9.14 13.46 10.96
CA ASN A 67 -9.49 13.80 12.33
C ASN A 67 -9.00 12.73 13.32
N ARG A 68 -9.15 11.43 13.00
CA ARG A 68 -8.60 10.36 13.83
C ARG A 68 -7.08 10.47 14.01
N ASN A 69 -6.35 10.71 12.93
CA ASN A 69 -4.89 10.87 12.99
C ASN A 69 -4.48 12.14 13.76
N TYR A 70 -5.25 13.21 13.60
CA TYR A 70 -5.01 14.47 14.29
C TYR A 70 -5.27 14.36 15.80
N GLU A 71 -6.35 13.66 16.20
CA GLU A 71 -6.65 13.34 17.59
C GLU A 71 -5.55 12.48 18.23
N GLU A 72 -5.03 11.49 17.50
CA GLU A 72 -3.88 10.70 17.95
C GLU A 72 -2.64 11.58 18.16
N GLN A 73 -2.34 12.49 17.22
CA GLN A 73 -1.24 13.44 17.40
C GLN A 73 -1.43 14.34 18.63
N LEU A 74 -2.66 14.83 18.86
CA LEU A 74 -2.96 15.64 20.04
C LEU A 74 -2.71 14.88 21.34
N ARG A 75 -3.02 13.57 21.39
CA ARG A 75 -2.74 12.74 22.56
C ARG A 75 -1.24 12.58 22.80
N LEU A 76 -0.44 12.44 21.74
CA LEU A 76 1.01 12.31 21.83
C LEU A 76 1.74 13.66 22.03
N HIS A 77 1.03 14.78 21.90
CA HIS A 77 1.63 16.11 21.91
C HIS A 77 2.43 16.40 23.18
N GLU A 78 1.91 16.04 24.37
CA GLU A 78 2.63 16.26 25.63
C GLU A 78 3.95 15.48 25.69
N GLU A 79 3.94 14.21 25.29
CA GLU A 79 5.14 13.37 25.25
C GLU A 79 6.17 13.90 24.24
N GLN A 80 5.71 14.28 23.05
CA GLN A 80 6.54 14.89 22.00
C GLN A 80 7.16 16.20 22.45
N MET A 81 6.42 17.04 23.20
CA MET A 81 6.95 18.27 23.76
C MET A 81 8.04 18.02 24.80
N VAL A 82 7.94 16.97 25.61
CA VAL A 82 9.00 16.56 26.54
C VAL A 82 10.27 16.13 25.80
N ILE A 83 10.11 15.38 24.70
CA ILE A 83 11.23 14.99 23.82
C ILE A 83 11.92 16.24 23.25
N LEU A 84 11.14 17.21 22.76
CA LEU A 84 11.66 18.45 22.21
C LEU A 84 12.38 19.32 23.26
N GLN A 85 11.82 19.44 24.47
CA GLN A 85 12.44 20.21 25.57
C GLN A 85 13.81 19.65 26.00
N ASN A 86 14.04 18.35 25.80
CA ASN A 86 15.32 17.72 26.11
C ASN A 86 16.26 17.63 24.90
N PHE A 87 15.86 18.12 23.73
CA PHE A 87 16.64 17.96 22.49
C PHE A 87 18.04 18.57 22.58
N ASP A 88 18.17 19.78 23.12
CA ASP A 88 19.48 20.44 23.29
C ASP A 88 20.41 19.65 24.23
N LYS A 89 19.85 19.05 25.28
CA LYS A 89 20.63 18.19 26.19
C LYS A 89 21.14 16.95 25.46
N SER A 90 20.32 16.36 24.60
CA SER A 90 20.72 15.21 23.81
C SER A 90 21.79 15.58 22.78
N LEU A 91 21.69 16.74 22.13
CA LEU A 91 22.77 17.22 21.25
C LEU A 91 24.07 17.47 22.00
N GLN A 92 24.02 18.05 23.21
CA GLN A 92 25.20 18.22 24.06
C GLN A 92 25.80 16.87 24.43
N GLN A 93 24.97 15.90 24.84
CA GLN A 93 25.42 14.55 25.11
C GLN A 93 26.07 13.91 23.89
N LEU A 94 25.47 14.01 22.70
CA LEU A 94 26.04 13.46 21.47
C LEU A 94 27.38 14.12 21.10
N ALA A 95 27.55 15.42 21.36
CA ALA A 95 28.80 16.13 21.08
C ALA A 95 29.99 15.63 21.91
N ASP A 96 29.73 15.08 23.10
CA ASP A 96 30.74 14.55 24.01
C ASP A 96 31.11 13.07 23.71
N ILE A 97 30.36 12.39 22.84
CA ILE A 97 30.57 10.98 22.48
C ILE A 97 31.58 10.89 21.33
N PRO A 98 32.74 10.23 21.53
CA PRO A 98 33.72 10.07 20.46
C PRO A 98 33.26 9.04 19.42
N ILE A 99 33.52 9.34 18.16
CA ILE A 99 33.46 8.34 17.09
C ILE A 99 34.76 7.54 17.15
N LEU A 100 34.65 6.23 17.38
CA LEU A 100 35.81 5.34 17.48
C LEU A 100 36.56 5.29 16.15
N SER A 101 37.89 5.29 16.18
CA SER A 101 38.74 5.43 14.99
C SER A 101 38.45 4.38 13.92
N SER A 102 38.15 3.14 14.31
CA SER A 102 37.82 2.03 13.41
C SER A 102 36.45 2.18 12.72
N LEU A 103 35.63 3.15 13.13
CA LEU A 103 34.35 3.49 12.53
C LEU A 103 34.41 4.73 11.62
N MET A 104 35.48 5.53 11.69
CA MET A 104 35.58 6.80 10.95
C MET A 104 35.50 6.62 9.43
N GLU A 105 36.19 5.61 8.87
CA GLU A 105 36.16 5.35 7.42
C GLU A 105 34.72 5.07 6.93
N ASN A 106 33.94 4.31 7.71
CA ASN A 106 32.55 4.03 7.40
C ASN A 106 31.68 5.30 7.51
N ALA A 107 31.92 6.13 8.52
CA ALA A 107 31.22 7.40 8.71
C ALA A 107 31.49 8.38 7.55
N GLU A 108 32.73 8.48 7.08
CA GLU A 108 33.13 9.36 5.98
C GLU A 108 32.59 8.88 4.61
N SER A 109 32.44 7.57 4.43
CA SER A 109 31.95 7.00 3.17
C SER A 109 30.44 7.18 2.94
N ARG A 110 29.65 7.43 4.00
CA ARG A 110 28.18 7.58 3.92
C ARG A 110 27.64 8.67 4.87
N PRO A 111 27.97 9.94 4.63
CA PRO A 111 27.66 11.00 5.59
C PRO A 111 26.16 11.34 5.71
N TYR A 112 25.30 10.99 4.74
CA TYR A 112 23.88 11.43 4.74
C TYR A 112 22.82 10.42 4.24
N GLY A 113 23.21 9.20 3.87
CA GLY A 113 22.32 8.29 3.12
C GLY A 113 21.00 7.95 3.82
N VAL A 114 20.99 7.89 5.16
CA VAL A 114 19.79 7.49 5.93
C VAL A 114 18.77 8.62 6.04
N PHE A 115 19.21 9.88 6.11
CA PHE A 115 18.30 11.01 6.24
C PHE A 115 17.72 11.45 4.90
N ASP A 116 18.48 11.37 3.81
CA ASP A 116 18.00 11.72 2.46
C ASP A 116 16.84 10.81 1.99
N GLU A 117 16.84 9.52 2.34
CA GLU A 117 15.75 8.59 2.02
C GLU A 117 14.45 8.92 2.77
N VAL A 118 14.55 9.41 4.01
CA VAL A 118 13.40 9.77 4.86
C VAL A 118 12.76 11.09 4.42
N PHE A 119 13.59 12.03 3.94
CA PHE A 119 13.17 13.36 3.51
C PHE A 119 12.78 13.45 2.03
N ASN A 120 13.27 12.56 1.16
CA ASN A 120 13.03 12.65 -0.28
C ASN A 120 12.82 11.28 -0.96
N PRO A 121 11.59 10.72 -0.93
CA PRO A 121 11.28 9.43 -1.57
C PRO A 121 11.44 9.44 -3.09
N SER A 122 11.56 10.62 -3.71
CA SER A 122 11.48 10.84 -5.16
C SER A 122 12.80 10.61 -5.90
N VAL A 123 13.93 10.38 -5.20
CA VAL A 123 15.27 10.41 -5.82
C VAL A 123 15.95 9.02 -5.87
N THR A 124 15.40 7.99 -5.22
CA THR A 124 16.04 6.66 -5.20
C THR A 124 15.54 5.74 -6.30
N THR A 125 15.77 6.13 -7.56
CA THR A 125 16.09 5.17 -8.62
C THR A 125 17.26 5.74 -9.43
N ASN A 126 18.31 4.93 -9.61
CA ASN A 126 19.52 5.19 -10.41
C ASN A 126 20.78 5.64 -9.66
N SER A 127 21.17 4.88 -8.64
CA SER A 127 22.58 4.74 -8.28
C SER A 127 23.09 3.39 -8.77
N GLY A 128 23.25 3.25 -10.10
CA GLY A 128 23.64 1.98 -10.70
C GLY A 128 23.72 1.96 -12.22
N ALA A 129 24.38 2.94 -12.85
CA ALA A 129 24.86 2.75 -14.23
C ALA A 129 26.10 3.62 -14.51
N SER A 130 27.13 2.95 -14.99
CA SER A 130 28.46 3.46 -15.32
C SER A 130 28.49 4.69 -16.21
N ARG A 131 29.52 5.52 -15.95
CA ARG A 131 30.05 6.57 -16.81
C ARG A 131 30.47 6.02 -18.18
N THR A 132 30.02 6.66 -19.26
CA THR A 132 30.84 6.91 -20.48
C THR A 132 30.31 8.10 -21.29
N ALA A 133 31.16 9.12 -21.42
CA ALA A 133 31.46 9.97 -22.58
C ALA A 133 30.40 10.86 -23.28
N SER A 134 30.66 12.18 -23.14
CA SER A 134 30.85 13.20 -24.20
C SER A 134 29.68 13.82 -25.00
N ASN A 135 29.53 15.13 -24.75
CA ASN A 135 29.51 16.29 -25.67
C ASN A 135 28.46 16.42 -26.80
N ASN A 136 27.59 17.44 -26.68
CA ASN A 136 27.56 18.68 -27.49
C ASN A 136 26.42 19.60 -26.95
N GLU A 137 26.69 20.86 -26.53
CA GLU A 137 26.54 22.13 -27.30
C GLU A 137 25.11 22.37 -27.82
N GLN A 138 24.38 23.48 -27.61
CA GLN A 138 24.62 24.92 -27.34
C GLN A 138 23.30 25.52 -26.74
N SER A 139 23.30 26.43 -25.74
CA SER A 139 23.49 27.91 -25.81
C SER A 139 22.38 28.60 -26.64
N GLU A 140 21.60 29.63 -26.24
CA GLU A 140 21.78 30.79 -25.35
C GLU A 140 20.40 31.50 -25.04
N PRO A 141 20.28 32.78 -24.58
CA PRO A 141 20.60 33.30 -23.24
C PRO A 141 19.50 34.24 -22.67
N GLY A 142 19.57 34.57 -21.38
CA GLY A 142 18.94 35.79 -20.87
C GLY A 142 18.82 35.88 -19.36
N GLY A 143 19.57 36.81 -18.75
CA GLY A 143 19.23 37.37 -17.44
C GLY A 143 20.30 37.20 -16.36
N SER A 144 21.29 38.09 -16.37
CA SER A 144 22.26 38.28 -15.29
C SER A 144 21.56 38.88 -14.04
N GLY A 145 21.83 38.31 -12.86
CA GLY A 145 21.31 38.82 -11.58
C GLY A 145 21.90 38.09 -10.39
N ALA A 146 22.88 38.74 -9.78
CA ALA A 146 23.61 38.45 -8.54
C ALA A 146 23.04 37.42 -7.55
N ILE A 147 23.93 36.53 -7.13
CA ILE A 147 23.82 35.69 -5.92
C ILE A 147 24.05 36.62 -4.73
N GLU A 148 23.04 36.82 -3.89
CA GLU A 148 23.21 37.43 -2.56
C GLU A 148 22.62 36.49 -1.51
N SER A 149 23.53 35.93 -0.71
CA SER A 149 23.26 35.22 0.53
C SER A 149 22.46 36.13 1.46
N THR A 150 21.27 35.69 1.86
CA THR A 150 20.60 36.23 3.05
C THR A 150 20.29 35.11 4.02
N ASN A 151 21.12 35.06 5.06
CA ASN A 151 20.76 34.53 6.37
C ASN A 151 19.47 35.24 6.82
N VAL A 152 18.39 34.49 7.00
CA VAL A 152 17.23 34.95 7.76
C VAL A 152 17.18 34.13 9.05
N ALA A 153 17.42 34.84 10.15
CA ALA A 153 17.33 34.36 11.52
C ALA A 153 15.93 33.82 11.85
N PRO A 154 15.80 32.91 12.84
CA PRO A 154 14.50 32.39 13.26
C PRO A 154 13.67 33.52 13.91
N PRO A 155 12.34 33.56 13.73
CA PRO A 155 11.52 34.52 14.45
C PRO A 155 11.46 34.12 15.92
N ALA A 156 12.26 34.80 16.74
CA ALA A 156 12.11 34.89 18.18
C ALA A 156 10.80 35.65 18.50
N ALA A 157 9.67 34.94 18.48
CA ALA A 157 8.38 35.45 18.93
C ALA A 157 7.39 34.33 19.27
N VAL A 158 7.81 33.32 20.05
CA VAL A 158 6.88 32.39 20.73
C VAL A 158 7.39 32.07 22.14
N ALA A 159 7.82 33.10 22.86
CA ALA A 159 8.24 33.00 24.26
C ALA A 159 7.71 34.18 25.06
N ALA A 160 6.39 34.33 25.12
CA ALA A 160 5.67 35.05 26.18
C ALA A 160 4.16 34.97 25.91
N GLU A 161 3.47 34.06 26.60
CA GLU A 161 2.14 34.22 27.21
C GLU A 161 1.49 32.84 27.36
N VAL A 162 1.91 32.12 28.40
CA VAL A 162 1.03 31.18 29.09
C VAL A 162 0.06 32.03 29.90
N LYS A 163 -1.11 32.31 29.33
CA LYS A 163 -2.31 32.69 30.06
C LYS A 163 -3.46 31.84 29.56
N THR A 164 -4.00 31.06 30.48
CA THR A 164 -5.26 30.31 30.39
C THR A 164 -6.33 31.07 29.60
N GLY A 165 -6.74 30.55 28.45
CA GLY A 165 -7.84 31.10 27.65
C GLY A 165 -7.94 30.43 26.28
N ASP A 166 -8.96 29.57 26.13
CA ASP A 166 -9.55 29.01 24.90
C ASP A 166 -8.75 29.10 23.58
N ASP A 167 -8.22 27.96 23.15
CA ASP A 167 -7.56 27.77 21.86
C ASP A 167 -8.56 27.87 20.67
N PRO A 168 -8.30 28.71 19.65
CA PRO A 168 -9.16 28.82 18.46
C PRO A 168 -9.05 27.60 17.52
N ALA A 169 -8.04 26.75 17.69
CA ALA A 169 -7.90 25.50 16.92
C ALA A 169 -8.94 24.44 17.33
N THR A 170 -9.33 24.40 18.61
CA THR A 170 -10.33 23.48 19.14
C THR A 170 -11.75 23.87 18.71
N GLN A 171 -12.00 25.18 18.54
CA GLN A 171 -13.27 25.66 17.99
C GLN A 171 -13.39 25.41 16.48
N SER A 172 -12.30 25.43 15.72
CA SER A 172 -12.27 25.11 14.28
C SER A 172 -12.57 23.63 14.00
N ALA A 173 -12.05 22.71 14.83
CA ALA A 173 -12.27 21.27 14.68
C ALA A 173 -13.70 20.84 15.05
N HIS A 174 -14.33 21.48 16.05
CA HIS A 174 -15.73 21.21 16.41
C HIS A 174 -16.77 22.02 15.62
N SER A 175 -16.39 23.14 14.98
CA SER A 175 -17.32 23.92 14.13
C SER A 175 -17.32 23.52 12.65
N SER A 176 -16.44 22.61 12.23
CA SER A 176 -16.38 22.13 10.84
C SER A 176 -17.33 20.96 10.54
N SER A 177 -18.04 20.43 11.55
CA SER A 177 -18.95 19.28 11.37
C SER A 177 -20.42 19.64 11.23
N GLU A 178 -20.83 20.90 11.41
CA GLU A 178 -22.23 21.27 11.33
C GLU A 178 -22.39 22.55 10.52
N ILE A 179 -22.84 22.41 9.26
CA ILE A 179 -23.55 23.50 8.60
C ILE A 179 -24.96 23.52 9.22
N PRO A 180 -25.31 24.47 10.09
CA PRO A 180 -26.58 24.44 10.80
C PRO A 180 -27.71 24.66 9.77
N GLY A 181 -28.53 23.64 9.54
CA GLY A 181 -29.65 23.69 8.59
C GLY A 181 -29.37 23.15 7.17
N ALA A 182 -28.18 22.57 6.91
CA ALA A 182 -27.88 21.98 5.60
C ALA A 182 -28.70 20.73 5.28
N GLU A 183 -29.12 19.93 6.26
CA GLU A 183 -29.85 18.68 5.99
C GLU A 183 -31.21 18.92 5.31
N ASN A 184 -31.94 19.95 5.77
CA ASN A 184 -33.25 20.31 5.20
C ASN A 184 -33.13 21.02 3.85
N ILE A 185 -32.12 21.88 3.68
CA ILE A 185 -31.85 22.57 2.40
C ILE A 185 -31.32 21.55 1.36
N ALA A 186 -30.48 20.60 1.77
CA ALA A 186 -29.99 19.53 0.91
C ALA A 186 -31.12 18.61 0.44
N ALA A 187 -32.05 18.22 1.32
CA ALA A 187 -33.20 17.40 0.93
C ALA A 187 -34.12 18.08 -0.09
N ASP A 188 -34.42 19.38 0.11
CA ASP A 188 -35.27 20.15 -0.80
C ASP A 188 -34.58 20.48 -2.14
N ILE A 189 -33.25 20.53 -2.14
CA ILE A 189 -32.45 20.73 -3.35
C ILE A 189 -32.24 19.42 -4.11
N LYS A 190 -32.16 18.26 -3.45
CA LYS A 190 -32.01 16.94 -4.08
C LYS A 190 -33.26 16.52 -4.87
N VAL A 191 -34.44 16.70 -4.28
CA VAL A 191 -35.70 16.23 -4.88
C VAL A 191 -36.47 17.39 -5.49
N VAL A 192 -36.77 17.30 -6.79
CA VAL A 192 -37.76 18.18 -7.43
C VAL A 192 -39.14 17.61 -7.11
N LYS A 193 -39.75 18.07 -6.01
CA LYS A 193 -41.05 17.57 -5.52
C LYS A 193 -42.11 17.58 -6.63
N GLY A 194 -42.75 16.43 -6.85
CA GLY A 194 -43.82 16.26 -7.85
C GLY A 194 -43.35 16.32 -9.31
N LEU A 195 -42.05 16.12 -9.60
CA LEU A 195 -41.56 16.05 -10.97
C LEU A 195 -42.07 14.81 -11.72
N GLU A 196 -42.06 13.64 -11.06
CA GLU A 196 -42.59 12.39 -11.64
C GLU A 196 -44.08 12.50 -11.97
N GLU A 197 -44.87 13.08 -11.06
CA GLU A 197 -46.29 13.36 -11.28
C GLU A 197 -46.51 14.29 -12.48
N ARG A 198 -45.69 15.33 -12.61
CA ARG A 198 -45.74 16.26 -13.74
C ARG A 198 -45.37 15.60 -15.06
N LEU A 199 -44.34 14.75 -15.08
CA LEU A 199 -43.95 14.00 -16.28
C LEU A 199 -45.01 12.99 -16.68
N ARG A 200 -45.61 12.28 -15.72
CA ARG A 200 -46.77 11.42 -15.97
C ARG A 200 -47.94 12.20 -16.57
N GLY A 201 -48.21 13.40 -16.07
CA GLY A 201 -49.23 14.28 -16.65
C GLY A 201 -48.89 14.74 -18.08
N LEU A 202 -47.61 14.93 -18.40
CA LEU A 202 -47.16 15.22 -19.77
C LEU A 202 -47.32 14.01 -20.70
N ASP A 203 -47.04 12.80 -20.22
CA ASP A 203 -47.28 11.56 -20.98
C ASP A 203 -48.77 11.35 -21.28
N GLU A 204 -49.63 11.66 -20.32
CA GLU A 204 -51.08 11.62 -20.53
C GLU A 204 -51.53 12.67 -21.58
N LEU A 205 -50.98 13.89 -21.52
CA LEU A 205 -51.23 14.91 -22.55
C LEU A 205 -50.76 14.45 -23.93
N LEU A 206 -49.63 13.75 -24.00
CA LEU A 206 -49.11 13.20 -25.25
C LEU A 206 -50.02 12.10 -25.81
N ALA A 207 -50.53 11.21 -24.95
CA ALA A 207 -51.49 10.19 -25.34
C ALA A 207 -52.77 10.80 -25.92
N ASN A 208 -53.28 11.87 -25.28
CA ASN A 208 -54.43 12.62 -25.76
C ASN A 208 -54.14 13.33 -27.11
N ALA A 209 -52.95 13.92 -27.27
CA ALA A 209 -52.52 14.52 -28.54
C ALA A 209 -52.43 13.47 -29.67
N LYS A 210 -51.93 12.27 -29.38
CA LYS A 210 -51.88 11.14 -30.34
C LYS A 210 -53.27 10.73 -30.80
N LYS A 211 -54.22 10.59 -29.86
CA LYS A 211 -55.62 10.30 -30.18
C LYS A 211 -56.24 11.40 -31.04
N LEU A 212 -56.00 12.67 -30.70
CA LEU A 212 -56.53 13.80 -31.44
C LEU A 212 -55.98 13.90 -32.87
N LEU A 213 -54.72 13.50 -33.08
CA LEU A 213 -54.13 13.39 -34.41
C LEU A 213 -54.71 12.21 -35.21
N GLN A 214 -54.99 11.09 -34.55
CA GLN A 214 -55.69 9.96 -35.17
C GLN A 214 -57.09 10.39 -35.66
N ASP A 215 -57.85 11.09 -34.82
CA ASP A 215 -59.17 11.63 -35.21
C ASP A 215 -59.03 12.59 -36.40
N GLN A 216 -58.02 13.47 -36.42
CA GLN A 216 -57.75 14.33 -37.58
C GLN A 216 -57.42 13.55 -38.86
N ASN A 217 -56.68 12.45 -38.77
CA ASN A 217 -56.38 11.58 -39.90
C ASN A 217 -57.66 10.96 -40.48
N GLU A 218 -58.54 10.46 -39.62
CA GLU A 218 -59.82 9.86 -40.02
C GLU A 218 -60.73 10.88 -40.72
N LEU A 219 -60.81 12.11 -40.18
CA LEU A 219 -61.56 13.21 -40.81
C LEU A 219 -60.96 13.61 -42.17
N ALA A 220 -59.63 13.71 -42.27
CA ALA A 220 -58.93 14.04 -43.52
C ALA A 220 -59.14 12.96 -44.60
N GLN A 221 -59.03 11.69 -44.22
CA GLN A 221 -59.30 10.56 -45.12
C GLN A 221 -60.76 10.49 -45.53
N GLY A 222 -61.69 10.83 -44.64
CA GLY A 222 -63.12 10.92 -44.95
C GLY A 222 -63.40 11.93 -46.05
N ILE A 223 -62.86 13.15 -45.93
CA ILE A 223 -62.98 14.21 -46.96
C ILE A 223 -62.34 13.76 -48.29
N LEU A 224 -61.18 13.09 -48.25
CA LEU A 224 -60.50 12.61 -49.46
C LEU A 224 -61.29 11.52 -50.19
N LYS A 225 -61.82 10.53 -49.45
CA LYS A 225 -62.69 9.49 -50.02
C LYS A 225 -63.95 10.08 -50.65
N ASN A 226 -64.51 11.13 -50.05
CA ASN A 226 -65.67 11.84 -50.58
C ASN A 226 -65.35 12.57 -51.89
N GLN A 227 -64.18 13.23 -51.97
CA GLN A 227 -63.69 13.83 -53.21
C GLN A 227 -63.52 12.76 -54.31
N ASP A 228 -62.88 11.64 -54.02
CA ASP A 228 -62.64 10.56 -54.99
C ASP A 228 -63.94 9.96 -55.52
N ARG A 229 -64.94 9.80 -54.64
CA ARG A 229 -66.28 9.34 -55.03
C ARG A 229 -67.00 10.35 -55.92
N ALA A 230 -66.94 11.64 -55.57
CA ALA A 230 -67.53 12.70 -56.40
C ALA A 230 -66.88 12.75 -57.80
N ASN A 231 -65.56 12.54 -57.89
CA ASN A 231 -64.84 12.47 -59.16
C ASN A 231 -65.28 11.28 -60.03
N LYS A 232 -65.47 10.11 -59.41
CA LYS A 232 -65.82 8.87 -60.11
C LYS A 232 -67.28 8.82 -60.58
N ILE A 233 -68.20 9.39 -59.81
CA ILE A 233 -69.64 9.36 -60.10
C ILE A 233 -70.04 10.50 -61.04
N GLY A 234 -69.45 11.70 -60.88
CA GLY A 234 -69.73 12.86 -61.73
C GLY A 234 -71.11 13.50 -61.52
N ASP A 235 -71.85 13.11 -60.49
CA ASP A 235 -73.18 13.65 -60.18
C ASP A 235 -73.07 15.01 -59.47
N VAL A 236 -73.45 16.06 -60.21
CA VAL A 236 -73.38 17.46 -59.77
C VAL A 236 -74.40 17.77 -58.67
N SER A 237 -75.49 16.99 -58.56
CA SER A 237 -76.58 17.23 -57.60
C SER A 237 -76.15 17.03 -56.14
N VAL A 238 -75.09 16.24 -55.91
CA VAL A 238 -74.57 15.90 -54.56
C VAL A 238 -73.58 16.96 -54.04
N LEU A 239 -73.06 17.84 -54.91
CA LEU A 239 -72.03 18.82 -54.56
C LEU A 239 -72.44 19.82 -53.46
N PRO A 240 -73.68 20.35 -53.40
CA PRO A 240 -74.10 21.25 -52.32
C PRO A 240 -74.00 20.60 -50.94
N ASP A 241 -74.52 19.39 -50.80
CA ASP A 241 -74.52 18.64 -49.53
C ASP A 241 -73.10 18.22 -49.14
N LEU A 242 -72.29 17.78 -50.12
CA LEU A 242 -70.89 17.45 -49.91
C LEU A 242 -70.07 18.67 -49.46
N CYS A 243 -70.34 19.84 -50.05
CA CYS A 243 -69.73 21.09 -49.64
C CYS A 243 -70.14 21.47 -48.21
N ALA A 244 -71.42 21.37 -47.85
CA ALA A 244 -71.88 21.66 -46.48
C ALA A 244 -71.23 20.71 -45.46
N MET A 245 -71.16 19.41 -45.77
CA MET A 245 -70.50 18.42 -44.91
C MET A 245 -69.00 18.69 -44.76
N HIS A 246 -68.26 18.89 -45.85
CA HIS A 246 -66.82 19.20 -45.79
C HIS A 246 -66.53 20.47 -44.97
N GLN A 247 -67.41 21.48 -45.05
CA GLN A 247 -67.30 22.69 -44.25
C GLN A 247 -67.44 22.40 -42.74
N ASN A 248 -68.39 21.56 -42.36
CA ASN A 248 -68.57 21.14 -40.97
C ASN A 248 -67.37 20.30 -40.46
N THR A 249 -66.91 19.35 -41.26
CA THR A 249 -65.75 18.51 -40.95
C THR A 249 -64.46 19.33 -40.80
N LEU A 250 -64.19 20.28 -41.71
CA LEU A 250 -63.07 21.20 -41.58
C LEU A 250 -63.18 22.11 -40.35
N GLY A 251 -64.40 22.49 -39.97
CA GLY A 251 -64.67 23.18 -38.70
C GLY A 251 -64.26 22.37 -37.48
N LEU A 252 -64.50 21.05 -37.48
CA LEU A 252 -64.03 20.14 -36.43
C LEU A 252 -62.51 19.97 -36.47
N MET A 253 -61.91 19.76 -37.64
CA MET A 253 -60.46 19.64 -37.78
C MET A 253 -59.73 20.90 -37.30
N LYS A 254 -60.29 22.10 -37.54
CA LYS A 254 -59.75 23.35 -37.00
C LYS A 254 -59.75 23.35 -35.47
N LYS A 255 -60.82 22.87 -34.82
CA LYS A 255 -60.89 22.77 -33.35
C LYS A 255 -59.81 21.80 -32.82
N ASN A 256 -59.69 20.63 -33.42
CA ASN A 256 -58.67 19.64 -33.06
C ASN A 256 -57.25 20.22 -33.22
N HIS A 257 -56.99 20.98 -34.28
CA HIS A 257 -55.68 21.59 -34.49
C HIS A 257 -55.37 22.68 -33.44
N ILE A 258 -56.35 23.49 -33.06
CA ILE A 258 -56.20 24.48 -31.97
C ILE A 258 -55.84 23.79 -30.65
N GLU A 259 -56.47 22.65 -30.36
CA GLU A 259 -56.18 21.89 -29.14
C GLU A 259 -54.78 21.23 -29.17
N LEU A 260 -54.30 20.75 -30.33
CA LEU A 260 -52.90 20.30 -30.49
C LEU A 260 -51.90 21.44 -30.22
N LEU A 261 -52.19 22.66 -30.71
CA LEU A 261 -51.35 23.84 -30.44
C LEU A 261 -51.31 24.16 -28.94
N GLU A 262 -52.42 23.98 -28.22
CA GLU A 262 -52.48 24.16 -26.78
C GLU A 262 -51.68 23.09 -26.03
N TYR A 263 -51.72 21.81 -26.46
CA TYR A 263 -50.85 20.77 -25.89
C TYR A 263 -49.37 21.11 -26.08
N ARG A 264 -48.96 21.56 -27.27
CA ARG A 264 -47.58 22.01 -27.49
C ARG A 264 -47.23 23.16 -26.55
N ARG A 265 -48.09 24.17 -26.44
CA ARG A 265 -47.87 25.33 -25.56
C ARG A 265 -47.66 24.89 -24.11
N ARG A 266 -48.49 23.97 -23.61
CA ARG A 266 -48.36 23.41 -22.24
C ARG A 266 -47.04 22.67 -22.05
N CYS A 267 -46.60 21.87 -23.03
CA CYS A 267 -45.30 21.19 -22.98
C CYS A 267 -44.13 22.19 -22.95
N THR A 268 -44.19 23.27 -23.75
CA THR A 268 -43.17 24.32 -23.76
C THR A 268 -43.07 25.01 -22.40
N VAL A 269 -44.20 25.44 -21.82
CA VAL A 269 -44.19 26.12 -20.51
C VAL A 269 -43.65 25.20 -19.42
N ALA A 270 -44.03 23.92 -19.42
CA ALA A 270 -43.51 22.95 -18.46
C ALA A 270 -41.99 22.77 -18.56
N LYS A 271 -41.46 22.70 -19.79
CA LYS A 271 -40.02 22.60 -20.04
C LYS A 271 -39.27 23.85 -19.57
N ASP A 272 -39.80 25.04 -19.85
CA ASP A 272 -39.17 26.31 -19.45
C ASP A 272 -39.12 26.44 -17.92
N GLU A 273 -40.20 26.05 -17.24
CA GLU A 273 -40.27 26.04 -15.77
C GLU A 273 -39.25 25.04 -15.18
N LEU A 274 -39.17 23.82 -15.74
CA LEU A 274 -38.20 22.82 -15.31
C LEU A 274 -36.76 23.31 -15.51
N GLY A 275 -36.45 23.85 -16.69
CA GLY A 275 -35.12 24.38 -17.01
C GLY A 275 -34.70 25.51 -16.07
N PHE A 276 -35.60 26.44 -15.76
CA PHE A 276 -35.34 27.52 -14.81
C PHE A 276 -35.08 26.99 -13.39
N ASN A 277 -35.84 25.98 -12.95
CA ASN A 277 -35.65 25.37 -11.63
C ASN A 277 -34.32 24.62 -11.54
N LEU A 278 -34.01 23.79 -12.53
CA LEU A 278 -32.76 23.02 -12.58
C LEU A 278 -31.55 23.95 -12.62
N THR A 279 -31.59 25.04 -13.38
CA THR A 279 -30.49 26.01 -13.44
C THR A 279 -30.16 26.61 -12.07
N LYS A 280 -31.18 26.94 -11.26
CA LYS A 280 -30.96 27.44 -9.90
C LYS A 280 -30.33 26.39 -8.99
N ARG A 281 -30.77 25.14 -9.10
CA ARG A 281 -30.26 24.03 -8.29
C ARG A 281 -28.82 23.66 -8.68
N ILE A 282 -28.50 23.61 -9.97
CA ILE A 282 -27.14 23.37 -10.47
C ILE A 282 -26.17 24.45 -9.95
N LYS A 283 -26.57 25.74 -9.95
CA LYS A 283 -25.76 26.82 -9.37
C LYS A 283 -25.45 26.61 -7.88
N TYR A 284 -26.41 26.06 -7.13
CA TYR A 284 -26.18 25.71 -5.73
C TYR A 284 -25.20 24.54 -5.60
N ILE A 285 -25.39 23.47 -6.37
CA ILE A 285 -24.48 22.30 -6.36
C ILE A 285 -23.06 22.75 -6.69
N MET A 286 -22.87 23.58 -7.71
CA MET A 286 -21.56 24.11 -8.07
C MET A 286 -20.87 24.88 -6.92
N ASN A 287 -21.64 25.60 -6.10
CA ASN A 287 -21.10 26.27 -4.91
C ASN A 287 -20.67 25.24 -3.83
N VAL A 288 -21.50 24.21 -3.60
CA VAL A 288 -21.17 23.11 -2.68
C VAL A 288 -19.90 22.38 -3.13
N GLU A 289 -19.81 22.00 -4.41
CA GLU A 289 -18.64 21.33 -4.98
C GLU A 289 -17.38 22.19 -4.82
N THR A 290 -17.47 23.48 -5.16
CA THR A 290 -16.35 24.43 -4.97
C THR A 290 -15.91 24.47 -3.51
N ARG A 291 -16.87 24.57 -2.58
CA ARG A 291 -16.58 24.62 -1.14
C ARG A 291 -15.94 23.33 -0.63
N VAL A 292 -16.41 22.17 -1.10
CA VAL A 292 -15.82 20.87 -0.76
C VAL A 292 -14.38 20.79 -1.27
N GLN A 293 -14.11 21.27 -2.49
CA GLN A 293 -12.76 21.31 -3.06
C GLN A 293 -11.81 22.22 -2.26
N ASP A 294 -12.27 23.40 -1.83
CA ASP A 294 -11.47 24.31 -1.00
C ASP A 294 -11.12 23.71 0.36
N LEU A 295 -12.12 23.09 1.02
CA LEU A 295 -11.93 22.40 2.30
C LEU A 295 -10.99 21.21 2.16
N ASP A 296 -11.14 20.42 1.09
CA ASP A 296 -10.26 19.30 0.81
C ASP A 296 -8.80 19.73 0.60
N SER A 297 -8.58 20.79 -0.18
CA SER A 297 -7.24 21.33 -0.40
C SER A 297 -6.58 21.75 0.92
N THR A 298 -7.38 22.35 1.81
CA THR A 298 -6.93 22.75 3.16
C THR A 298 -6.62 21.52 4.04
N LEU A 299 -7.48 20.50 4.00
CA LEU A 299 -7.29 19.25 4.72
C LEU A 299 -5.99 18.54 4.29
N GLN A 300 -5.72 18.49 2.98
CA GLN A 300 -4.49 17.90 2.43
C GLN A 300 -3.24 18.65 2.86
N LEU A 301 -3.29 19.98 2.92
CA LEU A 301 -2.19 20.79 3.42
C LEU A 301 -1.87 20.45 4.89
N TYR A 302 -2.89 20.36 5.74
CA TYR A 302 -2.70 19.99 7.15
C TYR A 302 -2.22 18.55 7.29
N HIS A 303 -2.77 17.62 6.52
CA HIS A 303 -2.32 16.22 6.52
C HIS A 303 -0.84 16.10 6.18
N THR A 304 -0.39 16.76 5.10
CA THR A 304 1.01 16.77 4.69
C THR A 304 1.91 17.41 5.74
N SER A 305 1.44 18.49 6.38
CA SER A 305 2.17 19.16 7.46
C SER A 305 2.33 18.26 8.68
N LEU A 306 1.27 17.54 9.06
CA LEU A 306 1.26 16.58 10.16
C LEU A 306 2.21 15.40 9.90
N GLN A 307 2.17 14.84 8.69
CA GLN A 307 3.10 13.77 8.29
C GLN A 307 4.55 14.22 8.36
N ARG A 308 4.84 15.44 7.88
CA ARG A 308 6.20 16.01 7.96
C ARG A 308 6.63 16.18 9.41
N LEU A 309 5.75 16.71 10.27
CA LEU A 309 6.01 16.85 11.70
C LEU A 309 6.33 15.50 12.35
N GLN A 310 5.54 14.46 12.08
CA GLN A 310 5.77 13.11 12.60
C GLN A 310 7.13 12.54 12.17
N LYS A 311 7.52 12.72 10.90
CA LYS A 311 8.85 12.31 10.42
C LYS A 311 9.98 13.02 11.17
N HIS A 312 9.87 14.34 11.36
CA HIS A 312 10.87 15.09 12.12
C HIS A 312 10.94 14.64 13.59
N LEU A 313 9.80 14.41 14.24
CA LEU A 313 9.75 13.93 15.61
C LEU A 313 10.37 12.54 15.75
N SER A 314 10.12 11.63 14.81
CA SER A 314 10.75 10.31 14.80
C SER A 314 12.28 10.39 14.71
N ILE A 315 12.83 11.32 13.92
CA ILE A 315 14.28 11.55 13.86
C ILE A 315 14.80 12.08 15.19
N ILE A 316 14.08 13.01 15.81
CA ILE A 316 14.47 13.56 17.11
C ILE A 316 14.47 12.46 18.17
N GLU A 317 13.45 11.61 18.19
CA GLU A 317 13.39 10.44 19.07
C GLU A 317 14.58 9.50 18.85
N GLN A 318 14.95 9.24 17.60
CA GLN A 318 16.15 8.46 17.29
C GLN A 318 17.42 9.11 17.86
N ILE A 319 17.58 10.43 17.71
CA ILE A 319 18.72 11.18 18.27
C ILE A 319 18.82 10.96 19.79
N HIS A 320 17.70 10.99 20.51
CA HIS A 320 17.67 10.69 21.95
C HIS A 320 18.16 9.27 22.27
N MET A 321 17.91 8.30 21.39
CA MET A 321 18.31 6.89 21.58
C MET A 321 19.74 6.59 21.14
N VAL A 322 20.38 7.45 20.34
CA VAL A 322 21.73 7.23 19.77
C VAL A 322 22.76 6.79 20.82
N PRO A 323 22.92 7.44 21.98
CA PRO A 323 23.95 7.06 22.95
C PRO A 323 23.84 5.60 23.41
N CYS A 324 22.62 5.16 23.72
CA CYS A 324 22.35 3.80 24.18
C CYS A 324 22.59 2.77 23.07
N ILE A 325 22.10 3.06 21.86
CA ILE A 325 22.24 2.16 20.71
C ILE A 325 23.70 2.07 20.25
N TYR A 326 24.44 3.18 20.27
CA TYR A 326 25.86 3.20 19.90
C TYR A 326 26.71 2.33 20.83
N VAL A 327 26.55 2.49 22.15
CA VAL A 327 27.25 1.64 23.15
C VAL A 327 26.87 0.17 22.97
N SER A 328 25.58 -0.12 22.78
CA SER A 328 25.10 -1.50 22.54
C SER A 328 25.73 -2.12 21.29
N ALA A 329 25.80 -1.37 20.19
CA ALA A 329 26.39 -1.83 18.94
C ALA A 329 27.89 -2.09 19.07
N VAL A 330 28.63 -1.18 19.70
CA VAL A 330 30.08 -1.35 19.96
C VAL A 330 30.31 -2.60 20.82
N THR A 331 29.60 -2.73 21.94
CA THR A 331 29.68 -3.91 22.83
C THR A 331 29.41 -5.21 22.08
N GLU A 332 28.39 -5.25 21.23
CA GLU A 332 28.04 -6.44 20.47
C GLU A 332 29.06 -6.79 19.38
N VAL A 333 29.63 -5.80 18.69
CA VAL A 333 30.71 -6.02 17.72
C VAL A 333 31.94 -6.62 18.40
N VAL A 334 32.35 -6.05 19.54
CA VAL A 334 33.48 -6.59 20.32
C VAL A 334 33.20 -8.02 20.77
N ARG A 335 31.99 -8.30 21.28
CA ARG A 335 31.58 -9.65 21.69
C ARG A 335 31.67 -10.66 20.54
N ARG A 336 31.14 -10.31 19.35
CA ARG A 336 31.16 -11.18 18.17
C ARG A 336 32.56 -11.43 17.64
N ARG A 337 33.42 -10.41 17.64
CA ARG A 337 34.82 -10.54 17.22
C ARG A 337 35.63 -11.43 18.17
N MET A 338 35.43 -11.29 19.48
CA MET A 338 36.05 -12.19 20.46
C MET A 338 35.62 -13.64 20.24
N PHE A 339 34.33 -13.88 20.01
CA PHE A 339 33.83 -15.23 19.76
C PHE A 339 34.36 -15.81 18.45
N SER A 340 34.19 -15.10 17.32
CA SER A 340 34.59 -15.57 16.00
C SER A 340 36.10 -15.83 15.91
N SER A 341 36.93 -14.94 16.47
CA SER A 341 38.39 -15.15 16.49
C SER A 341 38.80 -16.39 17.29
N ALA A 342 38.23 -16.59 18.49
CA ALA A 342 38.52 -17.75 19.31
C ALA A 342 38.02 -19.05 18.65
N PHE A 343 36.79 -19.04 18.14
CA PHE A 343 36.18 -20.18 17.46
C PHE A 343 36.94 -20.58 16.20
N LEU A 344 37.23 -19.63 15.29
CA LEU A 344 37.93 -19.92 14.04
C LEU A 344 39.35 -20.43 14.31
N ARG A 345 40.06 -19.88 15.30
CA ARG A 345 41.38 -20.37 15.70
C ARG A 345 41.32 -21.82 16.19
N TRP A 346 40.38 -22.12 17.09
CA TRP A 346 40.20 -23.47 17.62
C TRP A 346 39.77 -24.48 16.55
N ALA A 347 38.74 -24.17 15.78
CA ALA A 347 38.21 -25.07 14.78
C ALA A 347 39.21 -25.33 13.63
N SER A 348 40.02 -24.32 13.26
CA SER A 348 41.08 -24.49 12.27
C SER A 348 42.22 -25.39 12.79
N ASP A 349 42.66 -25.21 14.03
CA ASP A 349 43.69 -26.08 14.65
C ASP A 349 43.18 -27.52 14.76
N LEU A 350 41.92 -27.72 15.18
CA LEU A 350 41.29 -29.03 15.25
C LEU A 350 41.21 -29.70 13.87
N ALA A 351 40.78 -28.97 12.84
CA ALA A 351 40.67 -29.50 11.48
C ALA A 351 42.04 -29.94 10.92
N CYS A 352 43.08 -29.14 11.13
CA CYS A 352 44.45 -29.50 10.74
C CYS A 352 44.93 -30.79 11.41
N ARG A 353 44.65 -30.97 12.71
CA ARG A 353 45.02 -32.21 13.44
C ARG A 353 44.27 -33.43 12.92
N LEU A 354 42.96 -33.32 12.78
CA LEU A 354 42.13 -34.43 12.30
C LEU A 354 42.47 -34.79 10.86
N MET A 355 42.82 -33.80 10.03
CA MET A 355 43.31 -34.03 8.67
C MET A 355 44.61 -34.83 8.68
N ALA A 356 45.55 -34.53 9.57
CA ALA A 356 46.79 -35.29 9.70
C ALA A 356 46.53 -36.75 10.11
N ILE A 357 45.70 -36.97 11.14
CA ILE A 357 45.34 -38.31 11.64
C ILE A 357 44.60 -39.11 10.55
N HIS A 358 43.65 -38.48 9.85
CA HIS A 358 42.89 -39.12 8.78
C HIS A 358 43.81 -39.52 7.62
N ASN A 359 44.68 -38.63 7.16
CA ASN A 359 45.62 -38.94 6.09
C ASN A 359 46.59 -40.07 6.45
N GLU A 360 47.07 -40.12 7.70
CA GLU A 360 47.95 -41.19 8.17
C GLU A 360 47.24 -42.55 8.21
N GLU A 361 45.99 -42.60 8.68
CA GLU A 361 45.18 -43.83 8.67
C GLU A 361 44.83 -44.27 7.24
N VAL A 362 44.45 -43.32 6.37
CA VAL A 362 44.18 -43.58 4.95
C VAL A 362 45.42 -44.14 4.27
N ALA A 363 46.59 -43.55 4.50
CA ALA A 363 47.86 -44.03 3.94
C ALA A 363 48.19 -45.44 4.41
N ARG A 364 48.05 -45.73 5.72
CA ARG A 364 48.28 -47.08 6.27
C ARG A 364 47.35 -48.13 5.67
N ARG A 365 46.06 -47.82 5.49
CA ARG A 365 45.11 -48.74 4.83
C ARG A 365 45.41 -48.94 3.35
N GLN A 366 45.78 -47.88 2.63
CA GLN A 366 46.17 -47.97 1.22
C GLN A 366 47.44 -48.81 1.03
N GLU A 367 48.44 -48.63 1.89
CA GLU A 367 49.67 -49.42 1.88
C GLU A 367 49.38 -50.90 2.11
N PHE A 368 48.59 -51.24 3.13
CA PHE A 368 48.22 -52.63 3.38
C PHE A 368 47.34 -53.21 2.25
N SER A 369 46.36 -52.45 1.77
CA SER A 369 45.49 -52.85 0.67
C SER A 369 46.30 -53.20 -0.57
N SER A 370 47.35 -52.44 -0.89
CA SER A 370 48.24 -52.72 -2.03
C SER A 370 48.92 -54.10 -1.97
N VAL A 371 49.11 -54.66 -0.77
CA VAL A 371 49.71 -55.99 -0.55
C VAL A 371 48.64 -57.09 -0.44
N PHE A 372 47.45 -56.76 0.07
CA PHE A 372 46.39 -57.73 0.36
C PHE A 372 45.38 -57.88 -0.78
N GLU A 373 45.26 -56.88 -1.65
CA GLU A 373 44.38 -56.87 -2.81
C GLU A 373 44.75 -58.00 -3.78
N GLY A 374 43.77 -58.83 -4.15
CA GLY A 374 43.97 -60.01 -5.01
C GLY A 374 44.56 -61.24 -4.31
N HIS A 375 44.91 -61.17 -3.03
CA HIS A 375 45.36 -62.35 -2.27
C HIS A 375 44.19 -63.29 -1.96
N PHE A 376 44.40 -64.62 -2.00
CA PHE A 376 43.33 -65.61 -1.76
C PHE A 376 42.73 -65.55 -0.35
N LEU A 377 43.46 -65.00 0.63
CA LEU A 377 42.96 -64.78 1.99
C LEU A 377 41.96 -63.63 2.10
N SER A 378 41.82 -62.78 1.08
CA SER A 378 40.87 -61.66 1.08
C SER A 378 39.43 -62.11 1.35
N THR A 379 39.05 -63.32 0.93
CA THR A 379 37.74 -63.91 1.19
C THR A 379 37.48 -64.20 2.68
N LEU A 380 38.52 -64.36 3.49
CA LEU A 380 38.40 -64.61 4.94
C LEU A 380 38.21 -63.32 5.75
N PHE A 381 38.53 -62.15 5.19
CA PHE A 381 38.52 -60.86 5.89
C PHE A 381 37.72 -59.81 5.10
N PRO A 382 36.38 -59.89 5.11
CA PRO A 382 35.53 -58.89 4.47
C PRO A 382 35.69 -57.53 5.16
N GLY A 383 35.59 -56.44 4.39
CA GLY A 383 35.70 -55.06 4.89
C GLY A 383 37.12 -54.49 4.97
N MET A 384 38.16 -55.25 4.60
CA MET A 384 39.55 -54.74 4.61
C MET A 384 39.83 -53.60 3.61
N ASN A 385 38.93 -53.36 2.67
CA ASN A 385 39.00 -52.26 1.70
C ASN A 385 38.28 -51.00 2.17
N ASP A 386 37.65 -51.02 3.35
CA ASP A 386 36.88 -49.89 3.86
C ASP A 386 37.80 -48.73 4.25
N MET A 387 37.41 -47.52 3.86
CA MET A 387 38.16 -46.29 4.15
C MET A 387 37.38 -45.40 5.13
N PRO A 388 38.05 -44.75 6.11
CA PRO A 388 37.38 -43.86 7.03
C PRO A 388 36.79 -42.63 6.28
N PRO A 389 35.54 -42.23 6.56
CA PRO A 389 34.96 -41.05 5.96
C PRO A 389 35.71 -39.79 6.39
N SER A 390 35.78 -38.78 5.52
CA SER A 390 36.30 -37.46 5.89
C SER A 390 35.32 -36.78 6.84
N TYR A 391 35.73 -36.56 8.09
CA TYR A 391 34.94 -35.84 9.08
C TYR A 391 35.80 -34.81 9.82
N ALA A 392 35.31 -33.58 9.91
CA ALA A 392 35.98 -32.47 10.60
C ALA A 392 37.46 -32.21 10.18
N ILE A 393 37.83 -32.54 8.94
CA ILE A 393 39.18 -32.30 8.37
C ILE A 393 39.30 -30.98 7.61
N GLN A 394 38.19 -30.23 7.46
CA GLN A 394 38.15 -28.95 6.76
C GLN A 394 37.89 -27.83 7.78
N ALA A 395 38.69 -26.76 7.70
CA ALA A 395 38.48 -25.60 8.55
C ALA A 395 37.15 -24.90 8.18
N PRO A 396 36.42 -24.32 9.16
CA PRO A 396 35.20 -23.57 8.86
C PRO A 396 35.46 -22.36 7.97
N SER A 397 34.43 -21.96 7.22
CA SER A 397 34.45 -20.68 6.50
C SER A 397 34.57 -19.51 7.47
N VAL A 398 35.38 -18.51 7.12
CA VAL A 398 35.49 -17.26 7.89
C VAL A 398 34.12 -16.55 7.89
N PHE A 399 33.70 -16.08 9.06
CA PHE A 399 32.50 -15.25 9.25
C PHE A 399 32.87 -14.03 10.11
N ASP A 400 31.97 -13.05 10.17
CA ASP A 400 32.18 -11.77 10.87
C ASP A 400 33.37 -10.92 10.34
N SER A 401 33.87 -11.25 9.15
CA SER A 401 34.98 -10.53 8.52
C SER A 401 34.65 -9.10 8.09
N SER A 402 33.36 -8.77 7.94
CA SER A 402 32.88 -7.42 7.61
C SER A 402 32.61 -6.55 8.84
N LEU A 403 32.77 -7.08 10.06
CA LEU A 403 32.58 -6.28 11.27
C LEU A 403 33.72 -5.25 11.41
N PRO A 404 33.43 -4.04 11.92
CA PRO A 404 34.46 -3.05 12.21
C PRO A 404 35.57 -3.60 13.11
N ALA A 405 36.78 -3.07 12.96
CA ALA A 405 37.95 -3.51 13.72
C ALA A 405 37.94 -2.97 15.16
N LEU A 406 36.91 -3.32 15.93
CA LEU A 406 36.71 -2.94 17.32
C LEU A 406 37.24 -4.01 18.28
N ASP A 407 37.81 -3.58 19.40
CA ASP A 407 38.29 -4.44 20.48
C ASP A 407 37.90 -3.93 21.88
N LYS A 408 38.44 -4.57 22.94
CA LYS A 408 38.13 -4.21 24.33
C LYS A 408 38.66 -2.82 24.71
N GLN A 409 39.74 -2.35 24.09
CA GLN A 409 40.31 -1.04 24.38
C GLN A 409 39.37 0.06 23.89
N ASP A 410 38.72 -0.13 22.75
CA ASP A 410 37.69 0.79 22.25
C ASP A 410 36.51 0.91 23.22
N LEU A 411 36.10 -0.21 23.85
CA LEU A 411 35.05 -0.22 24.86
C LEU A 411 35.48 0.45 26.17
N GLU A 412 36.75 0.28 26.57
CA GLU A 412 37.35 0.98 27.71
C GLU A 412 37.44 2.49 27.45
N GLU A 413 37.78 2.90 26.22
CA GLU A 413 37.76 4.30 25.80
C GLU A 413 36.35 4.87 25.88
N LEU A 414 35.36 4.18 25.31
CA LEU A 414 33.95 4.59 25.37
C LEU A 414 33.43 4.67 26.82
N SER A 415 33.87 3.75 27.69
CA SER A 415 33.54 3.76 29.12
C SER A 415 34.06 5.00 29.86
N ARG A 416 35.14 5.64 29.40
CA ARG A 416 35.64 6.89 29.99
C ARG A 416 34.74 8.08 29.69
N HIS A 417 34.11 8.07 28.51
CA HIS A 417 33.19 9.12 28.07
C HIS A 417 31.75 8.88 28.55
N LEU A 418 31.31 7.62 28.62
CA LEU A 418 29.94 7.24 28.97
C LEU A 418 29.91 6.14 30.05
N PRO A 419 30.36 6.41 31.28
CA PRO A 419 30.46 5.39 32.33
C PRO A 419 29.08 4.81 32.70
N GLU A 420 28.06 5.65 32.84
CA GLU A 420 26.72 5.22 33.25
C GLU A 420 26.02 4.31 32.23
N LEU A 421 26.22 4.54 30.93
CA LEU A 421 25.62 3.72 29.87
C LEU A 421 26.39 2.41 29.69
N THR A 422 27.71 2.44 29.81
CA THR A 422 28.55 1.24 29.68
C THR A 422 28.36 0.28 30.87
N GLU A 423 28.09 0.80 32.06
CA GLU A 423 27.71 -0.02 33.22
C GLU A 423 26.36 -0.73 33.01
N LYS A 424 25.38 -0.03 32.42
CA LYS A 424 24.06 -0.59 32.09
C LYS A 424 24.11 -1.61 30.96
N ILE A 425 25.09 -1.51 30.06
CA ILE A 425 25.26 -2.37 28.89
C ILE A 425 26.60 -3.12 28.99
N PRO A 426 26.74 -4.06 29.94
CA PRO A 426 28.01 -4.75 30.15
C PRO A 426 28.32 -5.72 29.02
N LEU A 427 29.61 -5.88 28.72
CA LEU A 427 30.09 -6.90 27.80
C LEU A 427 29.76 -8.31 28.35
N PRO A 428 28.99 -9.15 27.63
CA PRO A 428 28.69 -10.49 28.10
C PRO A 428 29.95 -11.33 28.32
N ASN A 429 30.01 -12.00 29.47
CA ASN A 429 31.15 -12.85 29.80
C ASN A 429 31.10 -14.16 28.99
N ILE A 430 31.95 -14.22 27.96
CA ILE A 430 32.16 -15.43 27.14
C ILE A 430 33.47 -16.15 27.48
N ALA A 431 34.10 -15.85 28.62
CA ALA A 431 35.39 -16.41 29.00
C ALA A 431 35.35 -17.94 29.14
N SER A 432 34.26 -18.52 29.66
CA SER A 432 34.10 -19.98 29.76
C SER A 432 34.06 -20.66 28.38
N VAL A 433 33.44 -20.02 27.40
CA VAL A 433 33.37 -20.51 26.01
C VAL A 433 34.75 -20.42 25.35
N ILE A 434 35.46 -19.31 25.58
CA ILE A 434 36.82 -19.13 25.08
C ILE A 434 37.80 -20.10 25.75
N ASP A 435 37.69 -20.32 27.05
CA ASP A 435 38.51 -21.27 27.81
C ASP A 435 38.28 -22.70 27.31
N PHE A 436 37.02 -23.07 27.05
CA PHE A 436 36.70 -24.36 26.41
C PHE A 436 37.45 -24.56 25.09
N PHE A 437 37.54 -23.52 24.25
CA PHE A 437 38.29 -23.57 22.99
C PHE A 437 39.82 -23.69 23.22
N GLN A 438 40.35 -23.11 24.30
CA GLN A 438 41.78 -23.10 24.59
C GLN A 438 42.27 -24.39 25.26
N THR A 439 41.59 -24.85 26.31
CA THR A 439 42.01 -26.01 27.13
C THR A 439 42.08 -27.30 26.31
N ARG A 440 41.11 -27.53 25.42
CA ARG A 440 41.11 -28.70 24.52
C ARG A 440 42.22 -28.66 23.45
N SER A 441 42.62 -27.46 23.01
CA SER A 441 43.72 -27.30 22.05
C SER A 441 45.09 -27.58 22.69
N VAL A 442 45.28 -27.20 23.96
CA VAL A 442 46.54 -27.37 24.70
C VAL A 442 46.73 -28.79 25.25
N GLU A 443 45.69 -29.40 25.84
CA GLU A 443 45.77 -30.79 26.33
C GLU A 443 46.14 -31.77 25.21
N GLN A 444 45.65 -31.54 23.99
CA GLN A 444 46.00 -32.36 22.83
C GLN A 444 47.42 -32.12 22.29
N GLN A 445 47.96 -30.91 22.38
CA GLN A 445 49.35 -30.63 21.98
C GLN A 445 50.38 -31.31 22.90
N GLN A 446 50.13 -31.35 24.22
CA GLN A 446 51.05 -31.97 25.17
C GLN A 446 51.12 -33.51 25.02
N LEU A 447 50.00 -34.16 24.67
CA LEU A 447 49.97 -35.60 24.40
C LEU A 447 50.75 -35.99 23.14
N GLN A 448 50.83 -35.11 22.13
CA GLN A 448 51.63 -35.34 20.92
C GLN A 448 53.14 -35.22 21.16
N GLN A 449 53.59 -34.35 22.08
CA GLN A 449 55.03 -34.19 22.38
C GLN A 449 55.61 -35.25 23.32
N GLN A 450 54.79 -35.93 24.14
CA GLN A 450 55.29 -37.00 25.01
C GLN A 450 55.54 -38.33 24.27
N ASN A 451 54.99 -38.52 23.06
CA ASN A 451 55.09 -39.79 22.33
C ASN A 451 56.30 -39.90 21.38
N GLU A 452 57.06 -38.83 21.16
CA GLU A 452 58.27 -38.85 20.29
C GLU A 452 59.60 -39.03 21.08
N GLY A 453 59.55 -39.23 22.41
CA GLY A 453 60.72 -39.16 23.28
C GLY A 453 61.29 -40.46 23.86
N SER A 454 60.83 -41.65 23.48
CA SER A 454 61.27 -42.90 24.13
C SER A 454 61.23 -44.12 23.22
N GLY A 455 62.30 -44.33 22.44
CA GLY A 455 62.50 -45.55 21.68
C GLY A 455 63.98 -45.84 21.42
N ALA A 456 64.68 -46.43 22.41
CA ALA A 456 65.92 -47.17 22.18
C ALA A 456 66.21 -48.15 23.33
N ASP A 457 66.20 -49.45 23.00
CA ASP A 457 66.93 -50.58 23.61
C ASP A 457 66.61 -50.93 25.08
N LYS A 458 66.15 -52.14 25.46
CA LYS A 458 66.71 -53.46 25.15
C LYS A 458 65.91 -54.56 25.86
N ASP A 459 65.89 -55.72 25.25
CA ASP A 459 65.42 -57.01 25.78
C ASP A 459 66.10 -57.41 27.11
N ASP A 460 65.36 -58.01 28.03
CA ASP A 460 65.29 -59.48 28.21
C ASP A 460 64.81 -59.86 29.65
N ALA A 461 64.22 -61.04 29.72
CA ALA A 461 63.36 -61.63 30.73
C ALA A 461 63.86 -61.70 32.19
N SER A 462 62.92 -61.60 33.15
CA SER A 462 62.82 -62.56 34.27
C SER A 462 61.52 -62.41 35.08
N VAL A 463 60.69 -63.45 35.04
CA VAL A 463 60.02 -64.12 36.18
C VAL A 463 59.42 -63.24 37.30
N ARG A 464 58.08 -63.23 37.48
CA ARG A 464 57.35 -64.08 38.47
C ARG A 464 55.88 -63.62 38.68
N SER A 465 54.99 -64.55 38.33
CA SER A 465 53.72 -64.98 38.94
C SER A 465 53.10 -64.25 40.16
N LYS A 466 51.74 -64.26 40.12
CA LYS A 466 50.70 -64.08 41.18
C LYS A 466 50.35 -62.62 41.51
N GLY A 467 49.10 -62.23 41.63
CA GLY A 467 47.84 -62.96 41.80
C GLY A 467 47.00 -62.24 42.84
N ASN A 468 45.73 -61.98 42.49
CA ASN A 468 44.57 -61.66 43.33
C ASN A 468 44.54 -60.39 44.22
N ALA A 469 43.53 -59.56 43.94
CA ALA A 469 42.38 -59.21 44.78
C ALA A 469 42.56 -58.89 46.28
N THR A 470 41.67 -57.97 46.73
CA THR A 470 41.23 -57.66 48.11
C THR A 470 42.27 -56.97 49.01
N ALA A 471 41.94 -56.09 49.94
CA ALA A 471 40.71 -55.40 50.35
C ALA A 471 41.15 -54.30 51.35
N SER A 472 40.22 -53.37 51.60
CA SER A 472 39.95 -52.60 52.82
C SER A 472 40.78 -52.89 54.08
N SER A 473 41.08 -51.82 54.84
CA SER A 473 40.74 -51.63 56.28
C SER A 473 41.62 -50.48 56.82
N SER A 474 41.10 -49.29 57.13
CA SER A 474 40.29 -48.91 58.30
C SER A 474 41.14 -48.36 59.46
N ASN A 475 40.42 -47.63 60.33
CA ASN A 475 40.72 -47.25 61.71
C ASN A 475 41.49 -45.93 61.89
N GLU A 476 41.14 -45.05 62.82
CA GLU A 476 40.04 -44.96 63.79
C GLU A 476 40.18 -43.59 64.50
N ASN A 477 39.14 -43.23 65.27
CA ASN A 477 39.18 -42.40 66.49
C ASN A 477 39.20 -40.85 66.37
N VAL A 478 38.47 -40.07 67.18
CA VAL A 478 37.39 -40.30 68.18
C VAL A 478 36.98 -38.91 68.73
N GLU A 479 35.69 -38.73 69.06
CA GLU A 479 35.12 -37.80 70.08
C GLU A 479 35.25 -36.26 69.88
N SER A 480 34.32 -35.38 70.29
CA SER A 480 33.13 -35.50 71.15
C SER A 480 32.27 -34.21 71.10
N ALA A 481 30.98 -34.36 71.43
CA ALA A 481 30.10 -33.43 72.17
C ALA A 481 29.79 -32.04 71.56
N SER A 482 28.61 -31.84 70.96
CA SER A 482 27.33 -31.41 71.58
C SER A 482 27.18 -29.89 71.78
N ASN A 483 26.26 -29.27 71.04
CA ASN A 483 25.17 -28.45 71.61
C ASN A 483 24.18 -28.02 70.51
N VAL A 484 22.93 -28.46 70.70
CA VAL A 484 21.64 -28.01 70.13
C VAL A 484 20.93 -27.37 71.34
N PRO A 485 20.09 -26.30 71.26
CA PRO A 485 18.83 -26.30 70.48
C PRO A 485 18.41 -24.88 70.01
N ASP A 486 17.27 -24.54 69.40
CA ASP A 486 16.08 -25.22 68.88
C ASP A 486 15.33 -24.20 67.98
N GLN A 487 14.28 -24.72 67.31
CA GLN A 487 13.12 -24.10 66.63
C GLN A 487 13.14 -24.21 65.09
N GLN A 488 12.63 -25.31 64.52
CA GLN A 488 11.21 -25.62 64.18
C GLN A 488 10.61 -24.62 63.18
N THR A 489 10.25 -24.98 61.94
CA THR A 489 9.20 -25.94 61.52
C THR A 489 9.40 -26.26 60.00
N GLY A 490 9.41 -27.51 59.52
CA GLY A 490 8.26 -28.29 58.99
C GLY A 490 8.23 -28.33 57.43
N VAL A 491 8.81 -29.32 56.71
CA VAL A 491 8.22 -30.62 56.22
C VAL A 491 7.13 -30.38 55.14
N LYS A 492 7.07 -30.92 53.89
CA LYS A 492 7.53 -32.13 53.13
C LYS A 492 7.36 -31.83 51.59
N GLU A 493 8.22 -32.27 50.65
CA GLU A 493 8.24 -33.57 49.91
C GLU A 493 6.94 -33.83 49.09
N SER A 494 6.88 -34.23 47.80
CA SER A 494 7.81 -34.94 46.90
C SER A 494 7.34 -34.90 45.42
N ASP A 495 8.29 -35.08 44.50
CA ASP A 495 8.33 -36.02 43.36
C ASP A 495 7.65 -35.84 41.97
N LYS A 496 8.52 -36.17 40.98
CA LYS A 496 8.35 -36.75 39.61
C LYS A 496 8.21 -35.78 38.43
N ILE A 497 9.26 -35.56 37.62
CA ILE A 497 9.85 -36.41 36.54
C ILE A 497 8.98 -36.46 35.27
N GLY A 498 9.56 -36.04 34.14
CA GLY A 498 9.10 -36.43 32.80
C GLY A 498 9.34 -35.38 31.71
N THR A 499 10.60 -35.19 31.29
CA THR A 499 10.97 -34.48 30.05
C THR A 499 11.36 -35.52 29.00
N GLU A 500 10.68 -35.53 27.86
CA GLU A 500 11.12 -36.23 26.66
C GLU A 500 11.10 -35.25 25.47
N SER A 501 12.25 -35.15 24.84
CA SER A 501 12.55 -34.37 23.65
C SER A 501 12.50 -35.30 22.43
N GLU A 502 11.88 -34.87 21.35
CA GLU A 502 12.11 -35.45 20.02
C GLU A 502 12.42 -34.32 19.03
N THR A 503 13.59 -34.42 18.42
CA THR A 503 14.06 -33.66 17.27
C THR A 503 14.07 -34.60 16.08
N ASP A 504 13.48 -34.20 14.95
CA ASP A 504 13.57 -34.93 13.69
C ASP A 504 14.07 -33.98 12.58
N THR A 505 14.99 -34.50 11.78
CA THR A 505 15.71 -33.81 10.69
C THR A 505 15.61 -34.63 9.41
N GLU A 506 15.83 -33.94 8.27
CA GLU A 506 16.09 -34.45 6.91
C GLU A 506 14.81 -34.60 6.02
N ASP A 507 14.72 -34.19 4.75
CA ASP A 507 15.72 -34.09 3.67
C ASP A 507 15.32 -33.12 2.53
N TYR A 508 16.32 -32.60 1.82
CA TYR A 508 16.22 -31.89 0.52
C TYR A 508 16.92 -32.70 -0.57
N GLU A 509 16.27 -32.95 -1.72
CA GLU A 509 16.87 -33.62 -2.88
C GLU A 509 17.00 -32.67 -4.09
N LYS A 510 18.11 -32.79 -4.84
CA LYS A 510 18.54 -31.89 -5.93
C LYS A 510 18.80 -32.67 -7.24
N VAL A 511 18.14 -32.22 -8.32
CA VAL A 511 18.48 -32.19 -9.78
C VAL A 511 18.68 -33.50 -10.58
N GLN A 512 17.92 -33.64 -11.70
CA GLN A 512 18.53 -33.80 -13.05
C GLN A 512 17.59 -33.50 -14.23
N ASN A 513 18.21 -32.97 -15.29
CA ASN A 513 17.67 -32.56 -16.60
C ASN A 513 17.16 -33.72 -17.45
N GLN A 514 16.16 -33.46 -18.33
CA GLN A 514 16.11 -33.96 -19.72
C GLN A 514 14.99 -33.26 -20.53
N SER A 515 15.32 -32.72 -21.70
CA SER A 515 14.37 -32.46 -22.80
C SER A 515 14.18 -33.74 -23.62
N PRO A 516 13.06 -33.90 -24.35
CA PRO A 516 13.11 -33.60 -25.78
C PRO A 516 11.85 -32.93 -26.34
N ALA A 517 12.00 -32.46 -27.57
CA ALA A 517 11.07 -31.65 -28.36
C ALA A 517 9.90 -32.43 -28.98
N ASP A 518 8.90 -31.62 -29.39
CA ASP A 518 8.05 -31.71 -30.58
C ASP A 518 6.57 -32.15 -30.40
N GLY A 519 5.66 -31.40 -31.04
CA GLY A 519 4.28 -31.84 -31.32
C GLY A 519 3.10 -31.10 -30.67
N GLY A 520 2.78 -29.91 -31.20
CA GLY A 520 1.43 -29.47 -31.62
C GLY A 520 0.15 -29.69 -30.78
N SER A 521 -0.56 -28.56 -30.59
CA SER A 521 -2.03 -28.39 -30.73
C SER A 521 -2.89 -28.18 -29.45
N SER A 522 -3.31 -26.91 -29.30
CA SER A 522 -4.69 -26.44 -29.08
C SER A 522 -5.47 -26.80 -27.80
N ARG A 523 -5.52 -25.87 -26.84
CA ARG A 523 -6.77 -25.21 -26.36
C ARG A 523 -6.45 -24.22 -25.23
N GLN A 524 -6.50 -22.93 -25.53
CA GLN A 524 -6.66 -21.87 -24.53
C GLN A 524 -8.16 -21.62 -24.34
N GLU A 525 -8.62 -21.69 -23.10
CA GLU A 525 -9.91 -21.16 -22.68
C GLU A 525 -9.80 -19.64 -22.58
N GLU A 526 -10.62 -18.92 -23.36
CA GLU A 526 -10.75 -17.47 -23.33
C GLU A 526 -11.55 -17.02 -22.10
N ILE A 527 -10.92 -16.16 -21.29
CA ILE A 527 -11.60 -15.33 -20.28
C ILE A 527 -12.14 -14.08 -20.99
N PRO A 528 -13.42 -13.68 -20.85
CA PRO A 528 -13.94 -12.51 -21.55
C PRO A 528 -13.39 -11.21 -20.94
N LYS A 529 -12.69 -10.43 -21.76
CA LYS A 529 -12.32 -9.03 -21.45
C LYS A 529 -13.56 -8.14 -21.52
N MET A 530 -13.86 -7.44 -20.42
CA MET A 530 -14.85 -6.35 -20.40
C MET A 530 -14.34 -5.15 -21.23
N PRO A 531 -15.23 -4.42 -21.92
CA PRO A 531 -14.83 -3.25 -22.69
C PRO A 531 -14.57 -2.04 -21.79
N VAL A 532 -13.43 -1.38 -22.03
CA VAL A 532 -13.04 -0.08 -21.46
C VAL A 532 -13.96 1.01 -22.03
N PRO A 533 -14.53 1.91 -21.21
CA PRO A 533 -15.36 3.00 -21.72
C PRO A 533 -14.50 4.04 -22.45
N VAL A 534 -14.86 4.31 -23.70
CA VAL A 534 -14.32 5.40 -24.52
C VAL A 534 -14.78 6.73 -23.93
N THR A 535 -13.86 7.50 -23.38
CA THR A 535 -14.11 8.89 -22.98
C THR A 535 -14.19 9.75 -24.24
N CYS A 536 -15.36 10.34 -24.48
CA CYS A 536 -15.57 11.28 -25.57
C CYS A 536 -15.07 12.66 -25.13
N THR A 537 -13.89 13.05 -25.60
CA THR A 537 -13.34 14.41 -25.46
C THR A 537 -14.12 15.37 -26.37
N VAL A 538 -14.99 16.18 -25.79
CA VAL A 538 -15.63 17.30 -26.50
C VAL A 538 -14.63 18.45 -26.57
N ALA A 539 -13.97 18.60 -27.72
CA ALA A 539 -13.17 19.76 -28.04
C ALA A 539 -14.08 20.96 -28.34
N THR A 540 -13.98 22.02 -27.55
CA THR A 540 -14.58 23.33 -27.85
C THR A 540 -13.75 24.04 -28.92
N CYS A 541 -14.24 24.02 -30.17
CA CYS A 541 -13.78 24.92 -31.23
C CYS A 541 -14.49 26.27 -31.08
N THR A 542 -13.76 27.31 -30.70
CA THR A 542 -14.16 28.70 -30.88
C THR A 542 -13.53 29.24 -32.16
N GLU A 543 -14.30 29.32 -33.24
CA GLU A 543 -13.95 30.17 -34.39
C GLU A 543 -14.72 31.50 -34.29
N PRO A 544 -14.07 32.65 -34.57
CA PRO A 544 -14.71 33.95 -34.54
C PRO A 544 -15.53 34.20 -35.81
N VAL A 545 -16.72 34.76 -35.65
CA VAL A 545 -17.60 35.22 -36.72
C VAL A 545 -17.09 36.58 -37.23
N GLU A 546 -16.74 36.65 -38.51
CA GLU A 546 -16.57 37.92 -39.23
C GLU A 546 -17.96 38.50 -39.57
N THR A 547 -18.22 39.73 -39.14
CA THR A 547 -19.18 40.66 -39.73
C THR A 547 -18.55 42.04 -39.84
#